data_AF-A0A955L879-F1
#
_entry.id   AF-A0A955L879-F1
#
_cell.length_a   1.000
_cell.length_b   1.000
_cell.length_c   1.000
_cell.angle_alpha   90.00
_cell.angle_beta   90.00
_cell.angle_gamma   90.00
#
_symmetry.space_group_name_H-M   'P 1'
#
loop_
_entity.id
_entity.type
_entity.pdbx_description
1 polymer ?
#
loop_
_entity_poly.entity_id
_entity_poly.type
_entity_poly.pdbx_seq_one_letter_code
_entity_poly.pdbx_strand_id
1 'polypeptide(L)'
;MAKEIRNESISCLYGIGMMALFVLFFAFIIYLVYSLISKAALGEFQDTQIIQATIGFIISVLGGTVIAKNLENRNNKQLEYLKIKNEIALRLIDLTSVVLRGNTKDKTKKDAIDLIQVEGIKAKLYMGDDALKLINDFIDKPNSRTHKLLNNELRNQVK
;
A
#
# COMPACT_ATOMS: atom_id res chain seq x y z
N MET A 1 -17.89 -17.37 -1.47
CA MET A 1 -19.27 -16.86 -1.64
C MET A 1 -19.94 -16.42 -0.33
N ALA A 2 -20.48 -17.28 0.55
CA ALA A 2 -21.18 -16.80 1.78
C ALA A 2 -20.30 -16.06 2.81
N LYS A 3 -18.96 -16.27 2.76
CA LYS A 3 -17.97 -15.57 3.59
C LYS A 3 -17.54 -14.21 3.02
N GLU A 4 -17.59 -14.02 1.70
CA GLU A 4 -17.26 -12.75 1.03
C GLU A 4 -18.36 -11.71 1.22
N ILE A 5 -19.63 -12.10 1.02
CA ILE A 5 -20.79 -11.20 1.15
C ILE A 5 -20.90 -10.64 2.59
N ARG A 6 -20.53 -11.46 3.58
CA ARG A 6 -20.51 -11.05 4.99
C ARG A 6 -19.41 -10.02 5.27
N ASN A 7 -18.27 -10.10 4.59
CA ASN A 7 -17.14 -9.20 4.77
C ASN A 7 -17.36 -7.83 4.09
N GLU A 8 -18.05 -7.81 2.94
CA GLU A 8 -18.50 -6.57 2.29
C GLU A 8 -19.52 -5.81 3.13
N SER A 9 -20.51 -6.51 3.70
CA SER A 9 -21.51 -5.88 4.57
C SER A 9 -20.89 -5.22 5.81
N ILE A 10 -19.91 -5.88 6.44
CA ILE A 10 -19.18 -5.34 7.61
C ILE A 10 -18.36 -4.11 7.21
N SER A 11 -17.77 -4.11 6.01
CA SER A 11 -16.98 -2.99 5.50
C SER A 11 -17.86 -1.75 5.19
N CYS A 12 -19.05 -1.94 4.62
CA CYS A 12 -20.03 -0.86 4.43
C CYS A 12 -20.55 -0.29 5.76
N LEU A 13 -20.83 -1.16 6.74
CA LEU A 13 -21.31 -0.75 8.06
C LEU A 13 -20.24 0.04 8.83
N TYR A 14 -18.97 -0.37 8.69
CA TYR A 14 -17.83 0.38 9.19
C TYR A 14 -17.67 1.75 8.50
N GLY A 15 -17.86 1.80 7.17
CA GLY A 15 -17.81 3.04 6.40
C GLY A 15 -18.87 4.06 6.83
N ILE A 16 -20.12 3.62 6.99
CA ILE A 16 -21.24 4.46 7.45
C ILE A 16 -20.98 4.94 8.89
N GLY A 17 -20.53 4.04 9.77
CA GLY A 17 -20.18 4.39 11.15
C GLY A 17 -19.08 5.45 11.23
N MET A 18 -18.04 5.33 10.41
CA MET A 18 -16.96 6.32 10.34
C MET A 18 -17.44 7.68 9.80
N MET A 19 -18.30 7.69 8.78
CA MET A 19 -18.91 8.95 8.29
C MET A 19 -19.75 9.63 9.38
N ALA A 20 -20.59 8.90 10.11
CA ALA A 20 -21.40 9.46 11.17
C ALA A 20 -20.55 10.05 12.30
N LEU A 21 -19.47 9.37 12.68
CA LEU A 21 -18.52 9.83 13.69
C LEU A 21 -17.79 11.10 13.24
N PHE A 22 -17.43 11.19 11.94
CA PHE A 22 -16.79 12.37 11.36
C PHE A 22 -17.70 13.60 11.35
N VAL A 23 -18.98 13.42 10.98
CA VAL A 23 -19.98 14.50 11.00
C VAL A 23 -20.24 14.99 12.43
N LEU A 24 -20.34 14.07 13.40
CA LEU A 24 -20.49 14.42 14.82
C LEU A 24 -19.27 15.17 15.35
N PHE A 25 -18.06 14.77 14.96
CA PHE A 25 -16.84 15.46 15.34
C PHE A 25 -16.79 16.89 14.77
N PHE A 26 -17.16 17.08 13.51
CA PHE A 26 -17.25 18.42 12.91
C PHE A 26 -18.32 19.30 13.57
N ALA A 27 -19.50 18.74 13.85
CA ALA A 27 -20.55 19.45 14.58
C ALA A 27 -20.07 19.89 15.98
N PHE A 28 -19.33 19.02 16.67
CA PHE A 28 -18.72 19.33 17.97
C PHE A 28 -17.69 20.46 17.87
N ILE A 29 -16.83 20.45 16.84
CA ILE A 29 -15.87 21.53 16.57
C ILE A 29 -16.59 22.87 16.32
N ILE A 30 -17.61 22.88 15.46
CA ILE A 30 -18.39 24.09 15.16
C ILE A 30 -19.06 24.63 16.42
N TYR A 31 -19.65 23.76 17.24
CA TYR A 31 -20.23 24.14 18.52
C TYR A 31 -19.19 24.75 19.47
N LEU A 32 -18.00 24.16 19.54
CA LEU A 32 -16.87 24.68 20.32
C LEU A 32 -16.49 26.09 19.89
N VAL A 33 -16.32 26.30 18.58
CA VAL A 33 -15.96 27.60 17.99
C VAL A 33 -17.05 28.63 18.24
N TYR A 34 -18.32 28.26 18.03
CA TYR A 34 -19.45 29.15 18.29
C TYR A 34 -19.52 29.59 19.76
N SER A 35 -19.35 28.64 20.69
CA SER A 35 -19.31 28.91 22.12
C SER A 35 -18.17 29.89 22.47
N LEU A 36 -16.96 29.66 21.94
CA LEU A 36 -15.83 30.58 22.15
C LEU A 36 -16.11 31.99 21.62
N ILE A 37 -16.65 32.12 20.40
CA ILE A 37 -16.95 33.42 19.78
C ILE A 37 -18.03 34.16 20.57
N SER A 38 -19.12 33.49 20.92
CA SER A 38 -20.23 34.10 21.66
C SER A 38 -19.79 34.61 23.03
N LYS A 39 -18.88 33.89 23.71
CA LYS A 39 -18.39 34.29 25.03
C LYS A 39 -17.27 35.34 24.94
N ALA A 40 -16.43 35.30 23.90
CA ALA A 40 -15.48 36.38 23.61
C ALA A 40 -16.20 37.71 23.33
N ALA A 41 -17.35 37.67 22.64
CA ALA A 41 -18.18 38.85 22.37
C ALA A 41 -18.83 39.43 23.63
N LEU A 42 -19.03 38.64 24.68
CA LEU A 42 -19.60 39.06 25.96
C LEU A 42 -18.55 39.50 26.98
N GLY A 43 -17.24 39.40 26.67
CA GLY A 43 -16.16 39.81 27.57
C GLY A 43 -15.95 38.92 28.80
N GLU A 44 -16.72 37.83 28.95
CA GLU A 44 -16.66 36.90 30.07
C GLU A 44 -15.95 35.60 29.67
N PHE A 45 -14.62 35.61 29.70
CA PHE A 45 -13.85 34.37 29.67
C PHE A 45 -13.97 33.68 31.03
N GLN A 46 -14.91 32.74 31.15
CA GLN A 46 -14.99 31.84 32.30
C GLN A 46 -13.92 30.74 32.19
N ASP A 47 -13.33 30.33 33.32
CA ASP A 47 -12.28 29.29 33.44
C ASP A 47 -12.63 27.98 32.70
N THR A 48 -13.92 27.63 32.64
CA THR A 48 -14.43 26.46 31.93
C THR A 48 -14.15 26.47 30.43
N GLN A 49 -14.05 27.64 29.80
CA GLN A 49 -13.76 27.77 28.36
C GLN A 49 -12.28 27.55 28.06
N ILE A 50 -11.40 28.06 28.93
CA ILE A 50 -9.95 27.82 28.85
C ILE A 50 -9.68 26.32 29.01
N ILE A 51 -10.36 25.67 29.96
CA ILE A 51 -10.28 24.22 30.18
C ILE A 51 -10.76 23.47 28.92
N GLN A 52 -11.88 23.87 28.32
CA GLN A 52 -12.41 23.21 27.13
C GLN A 52 -11.50 23.36 25.90
N ALA A 53 -10.94 24.56 25.68
CA ALA A 53 -9.97 24.80 24.62
C ALA A 53 -8.68 24.01 24.82
N THR A 54 -8.20 23.91 26.07
CA THR A 54 -7.02 23.12 26.43
C THR A 54 -7.25 21.63 26.21
N ILE A 55 -8.41 21.11 26.62
CA ILE A 55 -8.80 19.71 26.38
C ILE A 55 -8.92 19.45 24.87
N GLY A 56 -9.56 20.35 24.12
CA GLY A 56 -9.68 20.25 22.66
C GLY A 56 -8.33 20.25 21.94
N PHE A 57 -7.40 21.09 22.40
CA PHE A 57 -6.03 21.14 21.88
C PHE A 57 -5.28 19.84 22.17
N ILE A 58 -5.35 19.32 23.40
CA ILE A 58 -4.72 18.04 23.78
C ILE A 58 -5.27 16.89 22.93
N ILE A 59 -6.60 16.80 22.79
CA ILE A 59 -7.24 15.75 21.98
C ILE A 59 -6.84 15.88 20.50
N SER A 60 -6.77 17.10 19.96
CA SER A 60 -6.42 17.33 18.56
C SER A 60 -4.96 17.00 18.26
N VAL A 61 -4.03 17.38 19.15
CA VAL A 61 -2.60 17.08 19.00
C VAL A 61 -2.35 15.57 19.14
N LEU A 62 -2.94 14.93 20.15
CA LEU A 62 -2.79 13.48 20.36
C LEU A 62 -3.47 12.68 19.25
N GLY A 63 -4.70 13.04 18.87
CA GLY A 63 -5.45 12.40 17.79
C GLY A 63 -4.75 12.54 16.44
N GLY A 64 -4.27 13.75 16.12
CA GLY A 64 -3.49 14.01 14.91
C GLY A 64 -2.20 13.20 14.86
N THR A 65 -1.49 13.09 15.99
CA THR A 65 -0.26 12.29 16.09
C THR A 65 -0.52 10.80 15.86
N VAL A 66 -1.59 10.24 16.43
CA VAL A 66 -1.96 8.83 16.24
C VAL A 66 -2.32 8.54 14.78
N ILE A 67 -3.10 9.41 14.15
CA ILE A 67 -3.48 9.27 12.73
C ILE A 67 -2.23 9.36 11.85
N ALA A 68 -1.35 10.34 12.10
CA ALA A 68 -0.11 10.51 11.36
C ALA A 68 0.80 9.28 11.47
N LYS A 69 0.99 8.74 12.68
CA LYS A 69 1.80 7.55 12.91
C LYS A 69 1.22 6.30 12.24
N ASN A 70 -0.09 6.17 12.21
CA ASN A 70 -0.76 5.07 11.52
C ASN A 70 -0.60 5.19 9.99
N LEU A 71 -0.71 6.41 9.44
CA LEU A 71 -0.45 6.69 8.02
C LEU A 71 1.00 6.39 7.65
N GLU A 72 1.95 6.80 8.48
CA GLU A 72 3.39 6.52 8.30
C GLU A 72 3.67 5.01 8.27
N ASN A 73 3.13 4.25 9.22
CA ASN A 73 3.28 2.80 9.24
C ASN A 73 2.69 2.12 7.99
N ARG A 74 1.54 2.59 7.49
CA ARG A 74 0.94 2.06 6.26
C ARG A 74 1.79 2.37 5.05
N ASN A 75 2.29 3.59 4.95
CA ASN A 75 3.18 4.00 3.85
C ASN A 75 4.50 3.22 3.88
N ASN A 76 5.12 3.03 5.06
CA ASN A 76 6.35 2.26 5.18
C ASN A 76 6.18 0.81 4.71
N LYS A 77 5.07 0.15 5.10
CA LYS A 77 4.76 -1.20 4.63
C LYS A 77 4.57 -1.26 3.11
N GLN A 78 3.88 -0.28 2.53
CA GLN A 78 3.73 -0.20 1.07
C GLN A 78 5.07 0.04 0.37
N LEU A 79 5.92 0.89 0.95
CA LEU A 79 7.25 1.18 0.42
C LEU A 79 8.15 -0.05 0.45
N GLU A 80 8.14 -0.82 1.54
CA GLU A 80 8.86 -2.09 1.64
C GLU A 80 8.35 -3.12 0.62
N TYR A 81 7.04 -3.24 0.47
CA TYR A 81 6.43 -4.11 -0.54
C TYR A 81 6.90 -3.74 -1.96
N LEU A 82 6.89 -2.45 -2.30
CA LEU A 82 7.36 -1.96 -3.60
C LEU A 82 8.86 -2.19 -3.80
N LYS A 83 9.68 -2.03 -2.76
CA LYS A 83 11.11 -2.33 -2.81
C LYS A 83 11.38 -3.79 -3.14
N ILE A 84 10.72 -4.72 -2.43
CA ILE A 84 10.86 -6.17 -2.67
C ILE A 84 10.40 -6.52 -4.08
N LYS A 85 9.25 -5.97 -4.51
CA LYS A 85 8.72 -6.18 -5.86
C LYS A 85 9.71 -5.72 -6.94
N ASN A 86 10.34 -4.56 -6.75
CA ASN A 86 11.34 -4.03 -7.67
C ASN A 86 12.62 -4.88 -7.70
N GLU A 87 13.09 -5.32 -6.54
CA GLU A 87 14.26 -6.21 -6.45
C GLU A 87 14.04 -7.52 -7.22
N ILE A 88 12.89 -8.16 -7.03
CA ILE A 88 12.52 -9.38 -7.76
C ILE A 88 12.43 -9.10 -9.27
N ALA A 89 11.81 -7.99 -9.68
CA ALA A 89 11.68 -7.61 -11.09
C ALA A 89 13.04 -7.42 -11.77
N LEU A 90 13.95 -6.67 -11.14
CA LEU A 90 15.29 -6.45 -11.67
C LEU A 90 16.08 -7.76 -11.77
N ARG A 91 16.00 -8.60 -10.74
CA ARG A 91 16.70 -9.89 -10.73
C ARG A 91 16.19 -10.84 -11.81
N LEU A 92 14.88 -10.87 -12.05
CA LEU A 92 14.29 -11.62 -13.16
C LEU A 92 14.74 -11.06 -14.52
N ILE A 93 14.78 -9.73 -14.70
CA ILE A 93 15.26 -9.11 -15.94
C ILE A 93 16.72 -9.51 -16.21
N ASP A 94 17.59 -9.49 -15.20
CA ASP A 94 18.98 -9.87 -15.34
C ASP A 94 19.13 -11.36 -15.68
N LEU A 95 18.47 -12.24 -14.94
CA LEU A 95 18.55 -13.69 -15.16
C LEU A 95 18.00 -14.09 -16.54
N THR A 96 16.86 -13.54 -16.95
CA THR A 96 16.29 -13.82 -18.27
C THR A 96 17.17 -13.27 -19.40
N SER A 97 17.88 -12.17 -19.18
CA SER A 97 18.87 -11.63 -20.13
C SER A 97 20.12 -12.52 -20.22
N VAL A 98 20.56 -13.11 -19.11
CA VAL A 98 21.64 -14.12 -19.09
C VAL A 98 21.24 -15.37 -19.88
N VAL A 99 20.01 -15.86 -19.70
CA VAL A 99 19.48 -17.02 -20.45
C VAL A 99 19.45 -16.76 -21.95
N LEU A 100 19.16 -15.53 -22.38
CA LEU A 100 19.15 -15.15 -23.80
C LEU A 100 20.54 -14.90 -24.40
N ARG A 101 21.49 -14.39 -23.61
CA ARG A 101 22.88 -14.17 -24.06
C ARG A 101 23.72 -15.44 -24.03
N GLY A 102 23.38 -16.41 -23.18
CA GLY A 102 24.13 -17.65 -23.02
C GLY A 102 24.12 -18.52 -24.27
N ASN A 103 25.30 -18.96 -24.70
CA ASN A 103 25.42 -19.95 -25.77
C ASN A 103 24.86 -21.30 -25.29
N THR A 104 24.20 -22.04 -26.18
CA THR A 104 23.28 -23.17 -25.91
C THR A 104 23.88 -24.38 -25.15
N LYS A 105 25.16 -24.37 -24.77
CA LYS A 105 25.85 -25.55 -24.20
C LYS A 105 26.25 -25.48 -22.73
N ASP A 106 25.99 -24.39 -22.00
CA ASP A 106 26.57 -24.23 -20.66
C ASP A 106 25.63 -24.52 -19.48
N LYS A 107 26.19 -25.18 -18.46
CA LYS A 107 25.65 -25.25 -17.08
C LYS A 107 25.03 -23.93 -16.63
N THR A 108 25.65 -22.82 -17.01
CA THR A 108 25.22 -21.44 -16.74
C THR A 108 23.79 -21.14 -17.18
N LYS A 109 23.31 -21.69 -18.31
CA LYS A 109 21.92 -21.49 -18.75
C LYS A 109 20.94 -22.28 -17.89
N LYS A 110 21.31 -23.50 -17.49
CA LYS A 110 20.50 -24.35 -16.61
C LYS A 110 20.41 -23.76 -15.21
N ASP A 111 21.54 -23.29 -14.68
CA ASP A 111 21.62 -22.63 -13.37
C ASP A 111 20.82 -21.32 -13.37
N ALA A 112 20.86 -20.55 -14.47
CA ALA A 112 20.04 -19.33 -14.59
C ALA A 112 18.53 -19.63 -14.64
N ILE A 113 18.10 -20.72 -15.29
CA ILE A 113 16.69 -21.14 -15.31
C ILE A 113 16.23 -21.60 -13.93
N ASP A 114 17.06 -22.34 -13.19
CA ASP A 114 16.76 -22.76 -11.81
C ASP A 114 16.60 -21.54 -10.89
N LEU A 115 17.49 -20.55 -11.02
CA LEU A 115 17.38 -19.28 -10.31
C LEU A 115 16.13 -18.48 -10.70
N ILE A 116 15.72 -18.52 -11.97
CA ILE A 116 14.44 -17.90 -12.42
C ILE A 116 13.25 -18.62 -11.79
N GLN A 117 13.27 -19.94 -11.63
CA GLN A 117 12.20 -20.68 -10.96
C GLN A 117 12.11 -20.27 -9.47
N VAL A 118 13.24 -20.19 -8.78
CA VAL A 118 13.29 -19.75 -7.38
C VAL A 118 12.77 -18.31 -7.23
N GLU A 119 13.19 -17.39 -8.10
CA GLU A 119 12.70 -16.01 -8.10
C GLU A 119 11.23 -15.92 -8.55
N GLY A 120 10.76 -16.81 -9.42
CA GLY A 120 9.36 -16.92 -9.84
C GLY A 120 8.44 -17.36 -8.69
N ILE A 121 8.90 -18.25 -7.82
CA ILE A 121 8.17 -18.64 -6.60
C ILE A 121 8.02 -17.43 -5.66
N LYS A 122 9.07 -16.61 -5.51
CA LYS A 122 8.99 -15.37 -4.74
C LYS A 122 8.06 -14.35 -5.41
N ALA A 123 8.15 -14.20 -6.72
CA ALA A 123 7.29 -13.31 -7.51
C ALA A 123 5.80 -13.62 -7.28
N LYS A 124 5.42 -14.89 -7.02
CA LYS A 124 4.04 -15.27 -6.72
C LYS A 124 3.43 -14.54 -5.52
N LEU A 125 4.24 -14.07 -4.58
CA LEU A 125 3.79 -13.32 -3.41
C LEU A 125 3.67 -11.81 -3.65
N TYR A 126 4.33 -11.28 -4.69
CA TYR A 126 4.52 -9.83 -4.89
C TYR A 126 4.08 -9.31 -6.27
N MET A 127 3.76 -10.20 -7.22
CA MET A 127 3.43 -9.87 -8.61
C MET A 127 2.09 -10.46 -9.03
N GLY A 128 1.46 -9.83 -10.03
CA GLY A 128 0.19 -10.29 -10.61
C GLY A 128 0.33 -11.54 -11.48
N ASP A 129 -0.78 -12.22 -11.72
CA ASP A 129 -0.85 -13.48 -12.46
C ASP A 129 -0.30 -13.39 -13.89
N ASP A 130 -0.44 -12.22 -14.53
CA ASP A 130 0.09 -11.98 -15.89
C ASP A 130 1.62 -12.06 -15.94
N ALA A 131 2.31 -11.50 -14.94
CA ALA A 131 3.76 -11.61 -14.83
C ALA A 131 4.18 -13.05 -14.55
N LEU A 132 3.46 -13.78 -13.68
CA LEU A 132 3.75 -15.18 -13.37
C LEU A 132 3.59 -16.07 -14.60
N LYS A 133 2.57 -15.83 -15.41
CA LYS A 133 2.36 -16.53 -16.67
C LYS A 133 3.51 -16.28 -17.64
N LEU A 134 3.95 -15.02 -17.77
CA LEU A 134 5.09 -14.68 -18.63
C LEU A 134 6.42 -15.25 -18.13
N ILE A 135 6.62 -15.37 -16.82
CA ILE A 135 7.79 -16.05 -16.22
C ILE A 135 7.79 -17.53 -16.58
N ASN A 136 6.65 -18.22 -16.41
CA ASN A 136 6.52 -19.63 -16.74
C ASN A 136 6.67 -19.88 -18.25
N ASP A 137 6.05 -19.04 -19.09
CA ASP A 137 6.21 -19.10 -20.54
C ASP A 137 7.68 -18.91 -20.97
N PHE A 138 8.44 -18.08 -20.23
CA PHE A 138 9.86 -17.87 -20.49
C PHE A 138 10.72 -19.06 -20.05
N ILE A 139 10.39 -19.70 -18.92
CA ILE A 139 11.06 -20.92 -18.43
C ILE A 139 10.87 -22.07 -19.43
N ASP A 140 9.65 -22.27 -19.92
CA ASP A 140 9.32 -23.37 -20.83
C ASP A 140 9.95 -23.18 -22.23
N LYS A 141 9.87 -21.95 -22.77
CA LYS A 141 10.36 -21.63 -24.12
C LYS A 141 11.11 -20.31 -24.12
N PRO A 142 12.39 -20.30 -23.68
CA PRO A 142 13.18 -19.06 -23.61
C PRO A 142 13.39 -18.50 -25.01
N ASN A 143 12.74 -17.36 -25.28
CA ASN A 143 12.78 -16.69 -26.57
C ASN A 143 12.76 -15.17 -26.41
N SER A 144 13.25 -14.45 -27.41
CA SER A 144 13.37 -12.98 -27.37
C SER A 144 12.02 -12.26 -27.28
N ARG A 145 10.94 -12.86 -27.79
CA ARG A 145 9.59 -12.27 -27.74
C ARG A 145 9.03 -12.32 -26.31
N THR A 146 9.09 -13.48 -25.66
CA THR A 146 8.62 -13.67 -24.28
C THR A 146 9.46 -12.83 -23.31
N HIS A 147 10.77 -12.69 -23.53
CA HIS A 147 11.62 -11.77 -22.75
C HIS A 147 11.18 -10.31 -22.87
N LYS A 148 10.90 -9.82 -24.09
CA LYS A 148 10.42 -8.45 -24.28
C LYS A 148 9.08 -8.21 -23.59
N LEU A 149 8.15 -9.16 -23.71
CA LEU A 149 6.85 -9.09 -23.05
C LEU A 149 6.99 -9.09 -21.53
N LEU A 150 7.80 -10.01 -20.98
CA LEU A 150 8.09 -10.08 -19.56
C LEU A 150 8.76 -8.81 -19.04
N ASN A 151 9.76 -8.27 -19.74
CA ASN A 151 10.45 -7.05 -19.34
C ASN A 151 9.52 -5.83 -19.37
N ASN A 152 8.64 -5.74 -20.36
CA ASN A 152 7.63 -4.68 -20.41
C ASN A 152 6.64 -4.79 -19.25
N GLU A 153 6.17 -6.00 -18.94
CA GLU A 153 5.25 -6.24 -17.82
C GLU A 153 5.92 -5.92 -16.47
N LEU A 154 7.14 -6.40 -16.26
CA LEU A 154 7.92 -6.12 -15.06
C LEU A 154 8.21 -4.61 -14.90
N ARG A 155 8.50 -3.89 -16.00
CA ARG A 155 8.65 -2.43 -15.99
C ARG A 155 7.37 -1.69 -15.65
N ASN A 156 6.22 -2.15 -16.15
CA ASN A 156 4.93 -1.56 -15.84
C ASN A 156 4.55 -1.79 -14.37
N GLN A 157 4.97 -2.90 -13.78
CA GLN A 157 4.71 -3.22 -12.39
C GLN A 157 5.62 -2.50 -11.37
N VAL A 158 6.70 -1.87 -11.84
CA VAL A 158 7.67 -1.10 -11.05
C VAL A 158 7.40 0.42 -11.11
N LYS A 159 6.64 0.89 -12.11
CA LYS A 159 6.14 2.28 -12.18
C LYS A 159 5.00 2.51 -11.19
#